data_AF-A0A9C8GHU4-F1
#
_entry.id   AF-A0A9C8GHU4-F1
#
_cell.length_a   1.000
_cell.length_b   1.000
_cell.length_c   1.000
_cell.angle_alpha   90.00
_cell.angle_beta   90.00
_cell.angle_gamma   90.00
#
_symmetry.space_group_name_H-M   'P 1'
#
loop_
_entity.id
_entity.type
_entity.pdbx_description
1 polymer ?
#
loop_
_entity_poly.entity_id
_entity_poly.type
_entity_poly.pdbx_seq_one_letter_code
_entity_poly.pdbx_strand_id
1 'polypeptide(L)'
;MSKLSEVLQRLAEIAWAGGLRGRSLKKNSLMAPLDEIFKKLGHHSEAADVETLRAAIIEDIFEHLERIADFQYRPGQKKWEATQAFVNGFFDDVYGGVYGGKLQKLLADEKLLRSAYLFYVREQIPGKKVDDTA
;
A
#
# COMPACT_ATOMS: atom_id res chain seq x y z
N MET A 1 -14.82 -2.53 14.96
CA MET A 1 -13.72 -1.72 14.40
C MET A 1 -12.52 -2.61 14.28
N SER A 2 -11.98 -2.78 13.07
CA SER A 2 -10.72 -3.48 12.83
C SER A 2 -9.59 -2.71 13.51
N LYS A 3 -8.64 -3.40 14.13
CA LYS A 3 -7.47 -2.72 14.72
C LYS A 3 -6.52 -2.29 13.60
N LEU A 4 -5.87 -1.14 13.76
CA LEU A 4 -4.92 -0.61 12.77
C LEU A 4 -3.85 -1.65 12.39
N SER A 5 -3.34 -2.41 13.37
CA SER A 5 -2.38 -3.48 13.14
C SER A 5 -2.90 -4.58 12.21
N GLU A 6 -4.15 -5.02 12.39
CA GLU A 6 -4.77 -6.08 11.58
C GLU A 6 -4.97 -5.62 10.13
N VAL A 7 -5.39 -4.37 9.96
CA VAL A 7 -5.60 -3.77 8.64
C VAL A 7 -4.26 -3.61 7.91
N LEU A 8 -3.24 -3.07 8.58
CA LEU A 8 -1.91 -2.89 7.97
C LEU A 8 -1.25 -4.23 7.63
N GLN A 9 -1.45 -5.26 8.45
CA GLN A 9 -0.99 -6.60 8.14
C GLN A 9 -1.67 -7.16 6.88
N ARG A 10 -3.00 -7.02 6.76
CA ARG A 10 -3.73 -7.43 5.57
C ARG A 10 -3.28 -6.68 4.31
N LEU A 11 -3.05 -5.37 4.41
CA LEU A 11 -2.51 -4.59 3.28
C LEU A 11 -1.12 -5.09 2.86
N ALA A 12 -0.27 -5.44 3.81
CA ALA A 12 1.04 -6.02 3.53
C ALA A 12 0.94 -7.40 2.86
N GLU A 13 -0.01 -8.24 3.27
CA GLU A 13 -0.30 -9.54 2.63
C GLU A 13 -0.77 -9.36 1.19
N ILE A 14 -1.71 -8.44 0.93
CA ILE A 14 -2.19 -8.11 -0.42
C ILE A 14 -1.02 -7.60 -1.28
N ALA A 15 -0.23 -6.66 -0.77
CA ALA A 15 0.89 -6.10 -1.50
C ALA A 15 1.95 -7.16 -1.85
N TRP A 16 2.25 -8.06 -0.92
CA TRP A 16 3.21 -9.14 -1.16
C TRP A 16 2.68 -10.16 -2.17
N ALA A 17 1.47 -10.70 -1.94
CA ALA A 17 0.86 -11.71 -2.80
C ALA A 17 0.59 -11.17 -4.22
N GLY A 18 0.17 -9.91 -4.33
CA GLY A 18 -0.03 -9.20 -5.60
C GLY A 18 1.25 -8.70 -6.26
N GLY A 19 2.40 -8.82 -5.59
CA GLY A 19 3.67 -8.29 -6.09
C GLY A 19 3.63 -6.78 -6.33
N LEU A 20 2.93 -6.04 -5.47
CA LEU A 20 2.85 -4.57 -5.46
C LEU A 20 4.13 -3.99 -4.84
N ARG A 21 5.26 -4.23 -5.51
CA ARG A 21 6.58 -3.81 -5.07
C ARG A 21 7.50 -3.57 -6.26
N GLY A 22 8.56 -2.82 -6.01
CA GLY A 22 9.64 -2.63 -6.97
C GLY A 22 10.50 -3.90 -7.20
N ARG A 23 11.51 -3.76 -8.07
CA ARG A 23 12.42 -4.84 -8.47
C ARG A 23 13.29 -5.40 -7.33
N SER A 24 13.42 -4.68 -6.21
CA SER A 24 14.25 -5.09 -5.08
C SER A 24 13.43 -5.32 -3.81
N LEU A 25 14.06 -5.89 -2.78
CA LEU A 25 13.49 -6.00 -1.42
C LEU A 25 13.94 -4.85 -0.51
N LYS A 26 14.47 -3.76 -1.08
CA LYS A 26 14.83 -2.55 -0.33
C LYS A 26 13.57 -1.79 0.09
N LYS A 27 13.69 -1.00 1.16
CA LYS A 27 12.60 -0.17 1.73
C LYS A 27 11.76 0.52 0.65
N ASN A 28 12.38 1.32 -0.22
CA ASN A 28 11.66 2.11 -1.23
C ASN A 28 10.87 1.23 -2.20
N SER A 29 11.38 0.04 -2.54
CA SER A 29 10.66 -0.90 -3.40
C SER A 29 9.46 -1.54 -2.71
N LEU A 30 9.56 -1.85 -1.41
CA LEU A 30 8.46 -2.45 -0.64
C LEU A 30 7.38 -1.43 -0.26
N MET A 31 7.77 -0.16 -0.11
CA MET A 31 6.90 0.94 0.28
C MET A 31 6.09 1.53 -0.88
N ALA A 32 6.48 1.26 -2.13
CA ALA A 32 5.94 1.89 -3.33
C ALA A 32 4.41 2.12 -3.35
N PRO A 33 3.54 1.13 -3.08
CA PRO A 33 2.11 1.35 -3.15
C PRO A 33 1.59 2.28 -2.04
N LEU A 34 2.19 2.22 -0.84
CA LEU A 34 1.82 3.11 0.28
C LEU A 34 2.40 4.52 0.08
N ASP A 35 3.58 4.63 -0.53
CA ASP A 35 4.20 5.91 -0.89
C ASP A 35 3.30 6.70 -1.84
N GLU A 36 2.70 6.03 -2.84
CA GLU A 36 1.83 6.69 -3.81
C GLU A 36 0.52 7.19 -3.18
N ILE A 37 -0.08 6.40 -2.28
CA ILE A 37 -1.26 6.83 -1.49
C ILE A 37 -0.96 8.15 -0.76
N PHE A 38 0.09 8.17 0.07
CA PHE A 38 0.40 9.37 0.87
C PHE A 38 0.84 10.55 0.00
N LYS A 39 1.55 10.30 -1.10
CA LYS A 39 1.89 11.34 -2.07
C LYS A 39 0.65 11.98 -2.65
N LYS A 40 -0.39 11.20 -2.99
CA LYS A 40 -1.64 11.76 -3.53
C LYS A 40 -2.46 12.47 -2.45
N LEU A 41 -2.58 11.87 -1.27
CA LEU A 41 -3.28 12.47 -0.13
C LEU A 41 -2.63 13.78 0.34
N GLY A 42 -1.31 13.90 0.26
CA GLY A 42 -0.59 15.13 0.60
C GLY A 42 -0.75 16.27 -0.42
N HIS A 43 -1.13 15.97 -1.67
CA HIS A 43 -1.23 16.95 -2.76
C HIS A 43 -2.65 17.10 -3.33
N HIS A 44 -3.67 16.49 -2.73
CA HIS A 44 -5.03 16.59 -3.25
C HIS A 44 -5.57 18.03 -3.16
N SER A 45 -6.38 18.41 -4.15
CA SER A 45 -7.19 19.62 -4.09
C SER A 45 -8.48 19.32 -3.31
N GLU A 46 -9.06 20.33 -2.66
CA GLU A 46 -10.36 20.20 -1.98
C GLU A 46 -11.51 19.81 -2.93
N ALA A 47 -11.30 19.93 -4.25
CA ALA A 47 -12.29 19.60 -5.27
C ALA A 47 -12.37 18.11 -5.62
N ALA A 48 -11.35 17.30 -5.29
CA ALA A 48 -11.34 15.88 -5.61
C ALA A 48 -12.04 15.08 -4.50
N ASP A 49 -13.12 14.38 -4.86
CA ASP A 49 -13.76 13.46 -3.92
C ASP A 49 -12.91 12.19 -3.68
N VAL A 50 -13.28 11.43 -2.66
CA VAL A 50 -12.55 10.24 -2.23
C VAL A 50 -12.50 9.19 -3.36
N GLU A 51 -13.56 9.03 -4.13
CA GLU A 51 -13.61 8.05 -5.22
C GLU A 51 -12.68 8.44 -6.38
N THR A 52 -12.60 9.72 -6.70
CA THR A 52 -11.64 10.26 -7.68
C THR A 52 -10.21 10.03 -7.21
N LEU A 53 -9.93 10.23 -5.92
CA LEU A 53 -8.62 9.96 -5.34
C LEU A 53 -8.28 8.47 -5.38
N ARG A 54 -9.21 7.57 -5.02
CA ARG A 54 -9.02 6.12 -5.13
C ARG A 54 -8.66 5.72 -6.56
N ALA A 55 -9.47 6.14 -7.54
CA ALA A 55 -9.26 5.80 -8.95
C ALA A 55 -7.89 6.28 -9.45
N ALA A 56 -7.52 7.53 -9.13
CA ALA A 56 -6.25 8.10 -9.54
C ALA A 56 -5.04 7.36 -8.91
N ILE A 57 -5.14 6.96 -7.65
CA ILE A 57 -4.07 6.22 -6.96
C ILE A 57 -3.93 4.80 -7.54
N ILE A 58 -5.04 4.12 -7.84
CA ILE A 58 -5.02 2.79 -8.47
C ILE A 58 -4.25 2.87 -9.79
N GLU A 59 -4.57 3.85 -10.62
CA GLU A 59 -3.89 4.07 -11.91
C GLU A 59 -2.41 4.36 -11.70
N ASP A 60 -2.05 5.33 -10.85
CA ASP A 60 -0.67 5.74 -10.62
C ASP A 60 0.20 4.55 -10.11
N ILE A 61 -0.34 3.72 -9.21
CA ILE A 61 0.35 2.52 -8.73
C ILE A 61 0.53 1.51 -9.88
N PHE A 62 -0.51 1.27 -10.67
CA PHE A 62 -0.44 0.30 -11.75
C PHE A 62 0.53 0.74 -12.85
N GLU A 63 0.44 1.98 -13.32
CA GLU A 63 1.39 2.57 -14.28
C GLU A 63 2.82 2.52 -13.75
N HIS A 64 3.02 2.82 -12.46
CA HIS A 64 4.34 2.69 -11.84
C HIS A 64 4.89 1.26 -11.95
N LEU A 65 4.05 0.27 -11.66
CA LEU A 65 4.41 -1.15 -11.77
C LEU A 65 4.68 -1.56 -13.22
N GLU A 66 3.92 -1.04 -14.18
CA GLU A 66 4.14 -1.31 -15.61
C GLU A 66 5.48 -0.74 -16.07
N ARG A 67 5.76 0.51 -15.71
CA ARG A 67 7.00 1.22 -16.08
C ARG A 67 8.25 0.50 -15.57
N ILE A 68 8.17 -0.12 -14.40
CA ILE A 68 9.30 -0.85 -13.81
C ILE A 68 9.26 -2.34 -14.10
N ALA A 69 8.23 -2.88 -14.74
CA ALA A 69 8.21 -4.30 -15.10
C ALA A 69 9.23 -4.58 -16.22
N ASP A 70 9.75 -5.79 -16.26
CA ASP A 70 10.46 -6.27 -17.44
C ASP A 70 9.44 -6.59 -18.52
N PHE A 71 9.82 -6.43 -19.79
CA PHE A 71 8.91 -6.56 -20.94
C PHE A 71 8.17 -7.92 -20.98
N GLN A 72 8.80 -8.98 -20.47
CA GLN A 72 8.25 -10.33 -20.41
C GLN A 72 7.28 -10.57 -19.24
N TYR A 73 7.21 -9.65 -18.26
CA TYR A 73 6.43 -9.78 -17.02
C TYR A 73 5.56 -8.55 -16.77
N ARG A 74 5.00 -7.97 -17.84
CA ARG A 74 4.11 -6.81 -17.72
C ARG A 74 2.95 -7.13 -16.76
N PRO A 75 2.56 -6.18 -15.90
CA PRO A 75 1.39 -6.31 -15.06
C PRO A 75 0.16 -6.68 -15.89
N GLY A 76 -0.57 -7.69 -15.44
CA GLY A 76 -1.85 -8.06 -16.03
C GLY A 76 -2.97 -7.95 -14.99
N GLN A 77 -4.11 -8.52 -15.33
CA GLN A 77 -5.35 -8.49 -14.55
C GLN A 77 -5.16 -8.77 -13.05
N LYS A 78 -4.36 -9.77 -12.68
CA LYS A 78 -4.12 -10.10 -11.27
C LYS A 78 -3.44 -8.99 -10.47
N LYS A 79 -2.50 -8.27 -11.09
CA LYS A 79 -1.83 -7.13 -10.45
C LYS A 79 -2.79 -5.94 -10.34
N TRP A 80 -3.63 -5.74 -11.36
CA TRP A 80 -4.68 -4.73 -11.32
C TRP A 80 -5.64 -4.98 -10.15
N GLU A 81 -6.17 -6.19 -10.03
CA GLU A 81 -7.07 -6.60 -8.94
C GLU A 81 -6.39 -6.44 -7.56
N ALA A 82 -5.11 -6.79 -7.45
CA ALA A 82 -4.37 -6.59 -6.22
C ALA A 82 -4.18 -5.10 -5.88
N THR A 83 -3.88 -4.25 -6.87
CA THR A 83 -3.81 -2.80 -6.68
C THR A 83 -5.15 -2.23 -6.21
N GLN A 84 -6.26 -2.64 -6.84
CA GLN A 84 -7.60 -2.23 -6.41
C GLN A 84 -7.89 -2.68 -4.97
N ALA A 85 -7.61 -3.95 -4.65
CA ALA A 85 -7.81 -4.48 -3.30
C ALA A 85 -6.97 -3.73 -2.25
N PHE A 86 -5.72 -3.39 -2.59
CA PHE A 86 -4.83 -2.63 -1.71
C PHE A 86 -5.36 -1.21 -1.46
N VAL A 87 -5.70 -0.47 -2.52
CA VAL A 87 -6.18 0.91 -2.40
C VAL A 87 -7.54 0.96 -1.71
N ASN A 88 -8.48 0.09 -2.10
CA ASN A 88 -9.79 0.03 -1.46
C ASN A 88 -9.67 -0.35 0.01
N GLY A 89 -8.86 -1.36 0.34
CA GLY A 89 -8.58 -1.73 1.73
C GLY A 89 -7.98 -0.57 2.54
N PHE A 90 -7.09 0.23 1.95
CA PHE A 90 -6.58 1.41 2.62
C PHE A 90 -7.70 2.43 2.91
N PHE A 91 -8.48 2.79 1.90
CA PHE A 91 -9.49 3.82 2.09
C PHE A 91 -10.68 3.36 2.95
N ASP A 92 -11.09 2.11 2.86
CA ASP A 92 -12.23 1.57 3.61
C ASP A 92 -11.84 1.25 5.05
N ASP A 93 -10.75 0.51 5.26
CA ASP A 93 -10.41 -0.02 6.58
C ASP A 93 -9.48 0.93 7.36
N VAL A 94 -8.54 1.61 6.69
CA VAL A 94 -7.63 2.56 7.36
C VAL A 94 -8.30 3.93 7.46
N TYR A 95 -8.51 4.59 6.32
CA TYR A 95 -9.00 5.97 6.31
C TYR A 95 -10.44 6.09 6.84
N GLY A 96 -11.37 5.32 6.29
CA GLY A 96 -12.78 5.29 6.71
C GLY A 96 -12.98 4.59 8.05
N GLY A 97 -12.36 3.42 8.23
CA GLY A 97 -12.52 2.59 9.43
C GLY A 97 -11.82 3.14 10.67
N VAL A 98 -10.48 3.08 10.69
CA VAL A 98 -9.69 3.48 11.88
C VAL A 98 -9.71 4.99 12.10
N TYR A 99 -9.55 5.77 11.04
CA TYR A 99 -9.45 7.23 11.13
C TYR A 99 -10.80 7.95 10.99
N GLY A 100 -11.88 7.26 10.64
CA GLY A 100 -13.22 7.85 10.55
C GLY A 100 -13.32 8.95 9.50
N GLY A 101 -12.57 8.84 8.40
CA GLY A 101 -12.48 9.86 7.34
C GLY A 101 -11.67 11.11 7.72
N LYS A 102 -11.01 11.13 8.88
CA LYS A 102 -10.30 12.32 9.37
C LYS A 102 -8.89 12.38 8.80
N LEU A 103 -8.76 13.01 7.63
CA LEU A 103 -7.49 13.08 6.89
C LEU A 103 -6.35 13.68 7.70
N GLN A 104 -6.61 14.77 8.44
CA GLN A 104 -5.57 15.41 9.27
C GLN A 104 -4.99 14.46 10.33
N LYS A 105 -5.81 13.58 10.92
CA LYS A 105 -5.34 12.56 11.86
C LYS A 105 -4.52 11.48 11.15
N LEU A 106 -4.97 11.04 9.98
CA LEU A 106 -4.25 10.07 9.16
C LEU A 106 -2.85 10.58 8.80
N LEU A 107 -2.76 11.84 8.33
CA LEU A 107 -1.49 12.46 7.93
C LEU A 107 -0.56 12.71 9.13
N ALA A 108 -1.10 13.05 10.31
CA ALA A 108 -0.30 13.17 11.53
C ALA A 108 0.41 11.85 11.91
N ASP A 109 -0.20 10.71 11.59
CA ASP A 109 0.33 9.37 11.87
C ASP A 109 1.09 8.75 10.69
N GLU A 110 1.34 9.49 9.60
CA GLU A 110 1.95 8.95 8.37
C GLU A 110 3.25 8.19 8.65
N LYS A 111 4.15 8.73 9.49
CA LYS A 111 5.42 8.07 9.84
C LYS A 111 5.20 6.74 10.57
N LEU A 112 4.21 6.69 11.46
CA LEU A 112 3.83 5.47 12.20
C LEU A 112 3.31 4.41 11.21
N LEU A 113 2.35 4.78 10.37
CA LEU A 113 1.73 3.92 9.36
C LEU A 113 2.77 3.33 8.41
N ARG A 114 3.70 4.16 7.90
CA ARG A 114 4.80 3.73 7.04
C ARG A 114 5.72 2.73 7.71
N SER A 115 6.05 2.96 8.99
CA SER A 115 6.98 2.11 9.73
C SER A 115 6.36 0.76 10.06
N ALA A 116 5.09 0.76 10.48
CA ALA A 116 4.32 -0.46 10.76
C ALA A 116 4.08 -1.28 9.48
N TYR A 117 3.65 -0.65 8.39
CA TYR A 117 3.49 -1.33 7.10
C TYR A 117 4.80 -1.94 6.60
N LEU A 118 5.92 -1.21 6.67
CA LEU A 118 7.23 -1.73 6.30
C LEU A 118 7.63 -2.96 7.12
N PHE A 119 7.30 -2.97 8.42
CA PHE A 119 7.50 -4.14 9.27
C PHE A 119 6.69 -5.33 8.74
N TYR A 120 5.37 -5.17 8.56
CA TYR A 120 4.49 -6.26 8.14
C TYR A 120 4.80 -6.80 6.74
N VAL A 121 5.14 -5.94 5.77
CA VAL A 121 5.48 -6.42 4.41
C VAL A 121 6.80 -7.19 4.39
N ARG A 122 7.73 -6.88 5.31
CA ARG A 122 8.98 -7.63 5.47
C ARG A 122 8.76 -9.00 6.11
N GLU A 123 7.73 -9.15 6.94
CA GLU A 123 7.36 -10.46 7.52
C GLU A 123 6.85 -11.44 6.47
N GLN A 124 6.38 -10.94 5.32
CA GLN A 124 5.93 -11.77 4.21
C GLN A 124 7.09 -12.36 3.38
N ILE A 125 8.32 -11.87 3.57
CA ILE A 125 9.49 -12.31 2.79
C ILE A 125 9.96 -13.70 3.29
N PRO A 126 9.99 -14.73 2.41
CA PRO A 126 10.49 -16.06 2.78
C PRO A 126 11.92 -16.01 3.34
N GLY A 127 12.18 -16.72 4.43
CA GLY A 127 13.49 -16.83 5.06
C GLY A 127 13.73 -15.90 6.25
N LYS A 128 12.86 -14.93 6.52
CA LYS A 128 13.02 -14.02 7.68
C LYS A 128 12.60 -14.64 9.03
N LYS A 129 11.91 -15.80 9.02
CA LYS A 129 11.43 -16.51 10.21
C LYS A 129 12.42 -17.53 10.81
N VAL A 130 13.67 -17.62 10.31
CA VAL A 130 14.60 -18.72 10.68
C VAL A 130 15.70 -18.31 11.69
N ASP A 131 15.91 -17.03 12.00
CA ASP A 131 17.08 -16.59 12.81
C ASP A 131 16.74 -16.05 14.22
N ASP A 132 15.68 -16.52 14.88
CA ASP A 132 15.42 -16.21 16.31
C ASP A 132 15.48 -17.45 17.24
N THR A 133 16.04 -18.56 16.75
CA THR A 133 16.44 -19.70 17.60
C THR A 133 17.78 -20.25 17.10
N ALA A 134 18.88 -19.62 17.51
CA ALA A 134 20.22 -20.19 17.51
C ALA A 134 20.99 -19.69 18.73
#